data_AF-A0A1F7XE29-F1
#
_entry.id   AF-A0A1F7XE29-F1
#
_cell.length_a   1.000
_cell.length_b   1.000
_cell.length_c   1.000
_cell.angle_alpha   90.00
_cell.angle_beta   90.00
_cell.angle_gamma   90.00
#
_symmetry.space_group_name_H-M   'P 1'
#
loop_
_entity.id
_entity.type
_entity.pdbx_description
1 polymer ?
#
loop_
_entity_poly.entity_id
_entity_poly.type
_entity_poly.pdbx_seq_one_letter_code
_entity_poly.pdbx_strand_id
1 'polypeptide(L)'
;MSKYASLIRAIISFNKKRGWEPTESDHAKSIVIEASELLEHYQWEESDRGARGIEPKNYEEIGEEVADIFWYLVGFCRAADINLEKVVEDKLAKNEKKYPENKFKGKHNDKFYKSQKRKYRTGRKRVNRK
;
A
#
# COMPACT_ATOMS: atom_id res chain seq x y z
N MET A 1 4.28 -8.83 -20.81
CA MET A 1 3.62 -8.83 -19.49
C MET A 1 4.52 -8.12 -18.50
N SER A 2 3.99 -7.28 -17.59
CA SER A 2 4.80 -6.56 -16.61
C SER A 2 5.50 -7.53 -15.64
N LYS A 3 6.66 -7.15 -15.08
CA LYS A 3 7.35 -7.93 -14.05
C LYS A 3 6.43 -8.22 -12.86
N TYR A 4 5.60 -7.25 -12.47
CA TYR A 4 4.63 -7.36 -11.38
C TYR A 4 3.48 -8.33 -11.69
N ALA A 5 2.91 -8.30 -12.89
CA ALA A 5 1.89 -9.27 -13.30
C ALA A 5 2.41 -10.71 -13.23
N SER A 6 3.66 -10.93 -13.60
CA SER A 6 4.29 -12.25 -13.51
C SER A 6 4.52 -12.69 -12.06
N LEU A 7 4.95 -11.78 -11.18
CA LEU A 7 5.10 -12.06 -9.74
C LEU A 7 3.75 -12.39 -9.09
N ILE A 8 2.71 -11.58 -9.33
CA ILE A 8 1.35 -11.80 -8.83
C ILE A 8 0.83 -13.19 -9.24
N ARG A 9 1.02 -13.57 -10.51
CA ARG A 9 0.63 -14.92 -10.99
C ARG A 9 1.42 -16.03 -10.31
N ALA A 10 2.71 -15.82 -10.04
CA ALA A 10 3.54 -16.81 -9.36
C ALA A 10 3.04 -17.07 -7.92
N ILE A 11 2.72 -16.01 -7.18
CA ILE A 11 2.12 -16.07 -5.84
C ILE A 11 0.80 -16.83 -5.86
N ILE A 12 -0.12 -16.46 -6.76
CA ILE A 12 -1.43 -17.12 -6.89
C ILE A 12 -1.25 -18.62 -7.22
N SER A 13 -0.34 -18.94 -8.14
CA SER A 13 -0.04 -20.33 -8.52
C SER A 13 0.56 -21.12 -7.35
N PHE A 14 1.46 -20.52 -6.58
CA PHE A 14 2.06 -21.13 -5.40
C PHE A 14 1.00 -21.50 -4.36
N ASN A 15 0.12 -20.55 -4.03
CA ASN A 15 -0.97 -20.74 -3.07
C ASN A 15 -1.93 -21.82 -3.53
N LYS A 16 -2.38 -21.75 -4.80
CA LYS A 16 -3.30 -22.72 -5.39
C LYS A 16 -2.75 -24.14 -5.36
N LYS A 17 -1.46 -24.33 -5.67
CA LYS A 17 -0.81 -25.65 -5.62
C LYS A 17 -0.78 -26.27 -4.22
N ARG A 18 -0.95 -25.47 -3.17
CA ARG A 18 -0.96 -25.90 -1.77
C ARG A 18 -2.36 -25.89 -1.15
N GLY A 19 -3.39 -25.50 -1.90
CA GLY A 19 -4.74 -25.30 -1.36
C GLY A 19 -4.81 -24.16 -0.33
N TRP A 20 -3.86 -23.22 -0.36
CA TRP A 20 -3.82 -22.07 0.54
C TRP A 20 -4.71 -20.95 0.00
N GLU A 21 -6.01 -21.17 0.07
CA GLU A 21 -7.03 -20.22 -0.39
C GLU A 21 -7.92 -19.78 0.80
N PRO A 22 -7.37 -19.04 1.79
CA PRO A 22 -8.13 -18.58 2.95
C PRO A 22 -9.13 -17.48 2.54
N THR A 23 -10.00 -17.10 3.47
CA THR A 23 -11.04 -16.10 3.19
C THR A 23 -10.46 -14.69 3.04
N GLU A 24 -11.21 -13.79 2.40
CA GLU A 24 -10.89 -12.35 2.33
C GLU A 24 -10.64 -11.76 3.73
N SER A 25 -11.42 -12.21 4.72
CA SER A 25 -11.30 -11.75 6.10
C SER A 25 -10.02 -12.22 6.78
N ASP A 26 -9.52 -13.41 6.43
CA ASP A 26 -8.29 -13.96 6.99
C ASP A 26 -7.08 -13.29 6.35
N HIS A 27 -7.10 -13.09 5.03
CA HIS A 27 -6.08 -12.27 4.36
C HIS A 27 -6.00 -10.86 4.94
N ALA A 28 -7.14 -10.21 5.23
CA ALA A 28 -7.15 -8.88 5.85
C ALA A 28 -6.52 -8.86 7.24
N LYS A 29 -6.72 -9.92 8.04
CA LYS A 29 -6.06 -10.06 9.35
C LYS A 29 -4.56 -10.24 9.19
N SER A 30 -4.13 -11.14 8.30
CA SER A 30 -2.71 -11.38 8.02
C SER A 30 -2.01 -10.10 7.58
N ILE A 31 -2.60 -9.30 6.68
CA ILE A 31 -2.02 -8.01 6.27
C ILE A 31 -1.71 -7.10 7.48
N VAL A 32 -2.58 -7.08 8.50
CA VAL A 32 -2.36 -6.27 9.71
C VAL A 32 -1.29 -6.87 10.62
N ILE A 33 -1.20 -8.19 10.69
CA ILE A 33 -0.17 -8.90 11.45
C ILE A 33 1.20 -8.58 10.86
N GLU A 34 1.41 -8.83 9.56
CA GLU A 34 2.71 -8.59 8.92
C GLU A 34 3.07 -7.09 8.87
N ALA A 35 2.05 -6.22 8.78
CA ALA A 35 2.28 -4.78 8.93
C ALA A 35 2.69 -4.37 10.36
N SER A 36 2.28 -5.14 11.38
CA SER A 36 2.74 -4.95 12.74
C SER A 36 4.16 -5.49 12.92
N GLU A 37 4.51 -6.64 12.34
CA GLU A 37 5.87 -7.18 12.33
C GLU A 37 6.84 -6.19 11.66
N LEU A 38 6.46 -5.63 10.50
CA LEU A 38 7.20 -4.53 9.88
C LEU A 38 7.39 -3.32 10.82
N LEU A 39 6.38 -2.99 11.62
CA LEU A 39 6.41 -1.86 12.56
C LEU A 39 7.36 -2.13 13.74
N GLU A 40 7.51 -3.38 14.18
CA GLU A 40 8.38 -3.75 15.30
C GLU A 40 9.84 -3.34 15.07
N HIS A 41 10.31 -3.40 13.82
CA HIS A 41 11.64 -2.91 13.44
C HIS A 41 11.89 -1.43 13.74
N TYR A 42 10.82 -0.64 13.94
CA TYR A 42 10.87 0.79 14.23
C TYR A 42 10.44 1.13 15.67
N GLN A 43 10.05 0.15 16.50
CA GLN A 43 9.41 0.38 17.80
C GLN A 43 10.30 1.14 18.80
N TRP A 44 11.62 0.94 18.74
CA TRP A 44 12.58 1.48 19.71
C TRP A 44 13.49 2.57 19.13
N GLU A 45 13.22 3.05 17.90
CA GLU A 45 13.94 4.18 17.35
C GLU A 45 13.58 5.44 18.14
N GLU A 46 14.52 5.99 18.91
CA GLU A 46 14.33 7.26 19.63
C GLU A 46 13.84 8.32 18.63
N SER A 47 12.64 8.83 18.88
CA SER A 47 11.82 9.66 17.99
C SER A 47 12.42 11.00 17.54
N ASP A 48 13.71 11.24 17.77
CA ASP A 48 14.38 12.52 17.52
C ASP A 48 15.74 12.44 16.80
N ARG A 49 16.15 11.26 16.32
CA ARG A 49 17.34 11.14 15.47
C ARG A 49 16.99 10.44 14.18
N GLY A 50 16.55 11.24 13.21
CA GLY A 50 16.11 10.82 11.88
C GLY A 50 16.77 9.53 11.40
N ALA A 51 15.99 8.45 11.36
CA ALA A 51 16.39 7.17 10.81
C ALA A 51 16.86 7.40 9.36
N ARG A 52 18.18 7.48 9.17
CA ARG A 52 18.78 7.63 7.85
C ARG A 52 18.87 6.25 7.22
N GLY A 53 17.73 5.75 6.77
CA GLY A 53 17.62 4.49 6.05
C GLY A 53 17.65 3.25 6.94
N ILE A 54 17.47 2.10 6.29
CA ILE A 54 17.49 0.78 6.91
C ILE A 54 18.95 0.36 7.12
N GLU A 55 19.33 -0.04 8.34
CA GLU A 55 20.66 -0.62 8.58
C GLU A 55 20.80 -1.93 7.79
N PRO A 56 21.95 -2.21 7.14
CA PRO A 56 22.11 -3.39 6.28
C PRO A 56 21.73 -4.72 6.94
N LYS A 57 22.02 -4.88 8.23
CA LYS A 57 21.67 -6.09 9.00
C LYS A 57 20.16 -6.31 9.16
N ASN A 58 19.35 -5.26 9.04
CA ASN A 58 17.89 -5.34 9.17
C ASN A 58 17.19 -5.42 7.80
N TYR A 59 17.94 -5.29 6.69
CA TYR A 59 17.36 -5.21 5.35
C TYR A 59 16.66 -6.50 4.92
N GLU A 60 17.20 -7.65 5.34
CA GLU A 60 16.62 -8.95 5.05
C GLU A 60 15.29 -9.14 5.79
N GLU A 61 15.29 -8.97 7.13
CA GLU A 61 14.09 -9.11 7.96
C GLU A 61 12.99 -8.13 7.53
N ILE A 62 13.30 -6.83 7.38
CA ILE A 62 12.32 -5.84 6.88
C ILE A 62 11.84 -6.20 5.47
N GLY A 63 12.70 -6.80 4.65
CA GLY A 63 12.38 -7.26 3.31
C GLY A 63 11.35 -8.39 3.30
N GLU A 64 11.48 -9.34 4.22
CA GLU A 64 10.51 -10.43 4.42
C GLU A 64 9.14 -9.87 4.81
N GLU A 65 9.06 -8.95 5.78
CA GLU A 65 7.78 -8.37 6.19
C GLU A 65 7.09 -7.59 5.06
N VAL A 66 7.86 -6.83 4.27
CA VAL A 66 7.33 -6.15 3.07
C VAL A 66 6.84 -7.16 2.03
N ALA A 67 7.53 -8.28 1.86
CA ALA A 67 7.14 -9.34 0.95
C ALA A 67 5.84 -10.02 1.42
N ASP A 68 5.70 -10.28 2.71
CA ASP A 68 4.53 -10.94 3.28
C ASP A 68 3.28 -10.05 3.23
N ILE A 69 3.41 -8.75 3.53
CA ILE A 69 2.34 -7.76 3.30
C ILE A 69 1.87 -7.81 1.85
N PHE A 70 2.81 -7.85 0.89
CA PHE A 70 2.48 -7.95 -0.53
C PHE A 70 1.82 -9.29 -0.88
N TRP A 71 2.31 -10.39 -0.32
CA TRP A 71 1.78 -11.74 -0.55
C TRP A 71 0.32 -11.85 -0.11
N TYR A 72 0.00 -11.41 1.11
CA TYR A 72 -1.37 -11.43 1.62
C TYR A 72 -2.26 -10.41 0.92
N LEU A 73 -1.74 -9.26 0.47
CA LEU A 73 -2.50 -8.33 -0.37
C LEU A 73 -2.88 -8.95 -1.72
N VAL A 74 -1.97 -9.68 -2.35
CA VAL A 74 -2.27 -10.43 -3.59
C VAL A 74 -3.33 -11.50 -3.32
N GLY A 75 -3.19 -12.26 -2.23
CA GLY A 75 -4.19 -13.23 -1.79
C GLY A 75 -5.56 -12.61 -1.54
N PHE A 76 -5.62 -11.50 -0.81
CA PHE A 76 -6.83 -10.72 -0.56
C PHE A 76 -7.51 -10.32 -1.87
N CYS A 77 -6.75 -9.72 -2.79
CA CYS A 77 -7.28 -9.30 -4.08
C CYS A 77 -7.82 -10.48 -4.90
N ARG A 78 -7.16 -11.63 -4.85
CA ARG A 78 -7.62 -12.84 -5.52
C ARG A 78 -8.93 -13.37 -4.92
N ALA A 79 -9.05 -13.39 -3.60
CA ALA A 79 -10.24 -13.85 -2.88
C ALA A 79 -11.44 -12.91 -3.12
N ALA A 80 -11.20 -11.60 -3.11
CA ALA A 80 -12.22 -10.56 -3.28
C ALA A 80 -12.55 -10.20 -4.74
N ASP A 81 -12.01 -10.93 -5.71
CA ASP A 81 -12.13 -10.64 -7.15
C ASP A 81 -11.73 -9.20 -7.54
N ILE A 82 -10.67 -8.69 -6.89
CA ILE A 82 -10.12 -7.36 -7.14
C ILE A 82 -8.92 -7.48 -8.08
N ASN A 83 -8.98 -6.81 -9.23
CA ASN A 83 -7.81 -6.61 -10.07
C ASN A 83 -6.88 -5.56 -9.44
N LEU A 84 -5.79 -6.02 -8.79
CA LEU A 84 -4.83 -5.19 -8.09
C LEU A 84 -4.20 -4.11 -8.99
N GLU A 85 -3.74 -4.47 -10.20
CA GLU A 85 -3.13 -3.52 -11.14
C GLU A 85 -4.12 -2.40 -11.47
N LYS A 86 -5.36 -2.77 -11.83
CA LYS A 86 -6.40 -1.80 -12.20
C LYS A 86 -6.76 -0.85 -11.05
N VAL A 87 -6.91 -1.34 -9.82
CA VAL A 87 -7.27 -0.48 -8.69
C VAL A 87 -6.14 0.45 -8.29
N VAL A 88 -4.89 0.03 -8.46
CA VAL A 88 -3.70 0.87 -8.23
C VAL A 88 -3.59 1.94 -9.31
N GLU A 89 -3.78 1.61 -10.60
CA GLU A 89 -3.82 2.58 -11.70
C GLU A 89 -4.92 3.64 -11.49
N ASP A 90 -6.12 3.21 -11.12
CA ASP A 90 -7.22 4.13 -10.81
C ASP A 90 -6.93 5.01 -9.61
N LYS A 91 -6.24 4.46 -8.60
CA LYS A 91 -5.82 5.21 -7.42
C LYS A 91 -4.75 6.24 -7.78
N LEU A 92 -3.81 5.90 -8.63
CA LEU A 92 -2.77 6.81 -9.13
C LEU A 92 -3.41 8.00 -9.86
N ALA A 93 -4.31 7.75 -10.82
CA ALA A 93 -5.02 8.81 -11.54
C ALA A 93 -5.86 9.70 -10.60
N LYS A 94 -6.46 9.13 -9.56
CA LYS A 94 -7.17 9.90 -8.51
C LYS A 94 -6.21 10.74 -7.66
N ASN A 95 -5.02 10.21 -7.35
CA ASN A 95 -4.01 10.91 -6.55
C ASN A 95 -3.39 12.06 -7.33
N GLU A 96 -3.10 11.91 -8.63
CA GLU A 96 -2.64 13.00 -9.50
C GLU A 96 -3.60 14.19 -9.50
N LYS A 97 -4.90 13.92 -9.62
CA LYS A 97 -5.94 14.96 -9.54
C LYS A 97 -6.05 15.59 -8.15
N LYS A 98 -5.83 14.80 -7.09
CA LYS A 98 -5.96 15.24 -5.70
C LYS A 98 -4.74 16.04 -5.21
N TYR A 99 -3.56 15.68 -5.70
CA TYR A 99 -2.27 16.21 -5.29
C TYR A 99 -1.42 16.56 -6.52
N PRO A 100 -1.80 17.59 -7.28
CA PRO A 100 -1.15 17.90 -8.55
C PRO A 100 0.30 18.36 -8.35
N GLU A 101 1.21 17.84 -9.17
CA GLU A 101 2.66 18.05 -9.06
C GLU A 101 3.05 19.54 -8.96
N ASN A 102 2.46 20.41 -9.79
CA ASN A 102 2.74 21.85 -9.80
C ASN A 102 2.42 22.56 -8.48
N LYS A 103 1.56 21.97 -7.63
CA LYS A 103 1.25 22.48 -6.30
C LYS A 103 2.06 21.80 -5.20
N PHE A 104 2.60 20.61 -5.45
CA PHE A 104 3.31 19.80 -4.45
C PHE A 104 4.84 19.77 -4.65
N LYS A 105 5.37 20.37 -5.71
CA LYS A 105 6.81 20.67 -5.81
C LYS A 105 7.22 21.63 -4.69
N GLY A 106 8.24 21.27 -3.90
CA GLY A 106 8.78 22.09 -2.80
C GLY A 106 8.28 21.71 -1.41
N LYS A 107 8.62 22.52 -0.39
CA LYS A 107 8.21 22.29 1.00
C LYS A 107 6.75 22.73 1.20
N HIS A 108 5.95 21.86 1.80
CA HIS A 108 4.54 22.10 2.13
C HIS A 108 4.29 21.82 3.60
N ASN A 109 3.38 22.57 4.21
CA ASN A 109 2.97 22.34 5.60
C ASN A 109 1.63 21.59 5.69
N ASP A 110 1.28 21.13 6.88
CA ASP A 110 0.05 20.40 7.14
C ASP A 110 -1.22 21.21 6.79
N LYS A 111 -1.20 22.53 6.99
CA LYS A 111 -2.33 23.42 6.60
C LYS A 111 -2.57 23.37 5.09
N PHE A 112 -1.51 23.45 4.29
CA PHE A 112 -1.58 23.33 2.84
C PHE A 112 -2.15 21.96 2.44
N TYR A 113 -1.60 20.87 2.97
CA TYR A 113 -2.06 19.51 2.69
C TYR A 113 -3.56 19.33 3.01
N LYS A 114 -3.99 19.75 4.20
CA LYS A 114 -5.40 19.71 4.63
C LYS A 114 -6.30 20.53 3.69
N SER A 115 -5.82 21.67 3.20
CA SER A 115 -6.59 22.52 2.27
C SER A 115 -6.85 21.84 0.92
N GLN A 116 -5.85 21.17 0.33
CA GLN A 116 -6.00 20.44 -0.93
C GLN A 116 -6.93 19.23 -0.75
N LYS A 117 -6.75 18.48 0.35
CA LYS A 117 -7.62 17.36 0.73
C LYS A 117 -9.09 17.77 0.86
N ARG A 118 -9.36 18.95 1.46
CA ARG A 118 -10.71 19.52 1.57
C ARG A 118 -11.30 19.88 0.20
N LYS A 119 -10.55 20.59 -0.64
CA LYS A 119 -10.98 21.01 -2.00
C LYS A 119 -11.36 19.81 -2.88
N TYR A 120 -10.54 18.76 -2.85
CA TYR A 120 -10.85 17.52 -3.58
C TYR A 120 -12.15 16.85 -3.10
N ARG A 121 -12.35 16.76 -1.77
CA ARG A 121 -13.55 16.16 -1.18
C ARG A 121 -14.82 16.93 -1.55
N THR A 122 -14.79 18.27 -1.50
CA THR A 122 -15.95 19.10 -1.87
C THR A 122 -16.24 19.04 -3.37
N GLY A 123 -15.21 19.02 -4.23
CA GLY A 123 -15.37 18.84 -5.67
C GLY A 123 -16.04 17.51 -6.03
N ARG A 124 -15.57 16.40 -5.44
CA ARG A 124 -16.15 15.06 -5.66
C ARG A 124 -17.62 14.96 -5.25
N LYS A 125 -18.02 15.59 -4.14
CA LYS A 125 -19.43 15.63 -3.70
C LYS A 125 -20.34 16.37 -4.68
N ARG A 126 -19.82 17.35 -5.43
CA ARG A 126 -20.60 18.09 -6.45
C ARG A 126 -20.77 17.29 -7.74
N VAL A 127 -19.76 16.53 -8.14
CA VAL A 127 -19.82 15.66 -9.32
C VAL A 127 -20.80 14.51 -9.11
N ASN A 128 -20.79 13.87 -7.93
CA ASN A 128 -21.68 12.74 -7.63
C ASN A 128 -23.14 13.13 -7.32
N ARG A 129 -23.51 14.41 -7.43
CA ARG A 129 -24.88 14.92 -7.20
C ARG A 129 -25.57 15.35 -8.50
N LYS A 130 -24.87 15.29 -9.63
CA LYS A 130 -25.42 15.45 -10.98
C LYS A 130 -25.51 14.10 -11.64
#